data_AF-A0A818SKG2-F1
#
_entry.id   AF-A0A818SKG2-F1
#
_cell.length_a   1.000
_cell.length_b   1.000
_cell.length_c   1.000
_cell.angle_alpha   90.00
_cell.angle_beta   90.00
_cell.angle_gamma   90.00
#
_symmetry.space_group_name_H-M   'P 1'
#
loop_
_entity.id
_entity.type
_entity.pdbx_description
1 polymer ?
#
loop_
_entity_poly.entity_id
_entity_poly.type
_entity_poly.pdbx_seq_one_letter_code
_entity_poly.pdbx_strand_id
1 'polypeptide(L)'
;MNQVIKLYDLAPSSTSTRYYSPTTWKTRMGLLHKNVEFETIPINFLDLRGELATRSHQPNITVPALELPDGRFIYDSFRIAEWLEESYPDAPSLFTGDGEPSREARPEHVTTGKTYARLIDLGLGASKSEWAVWYDLFFPQLDQQIIGEELRAYFTSDLRLGPQGYQKLLALDRQEMIRRAKMNIQPLVEVLRERPNQYFQGTHPGQVDYIVFGRYAYCRMLDPVLTKEIWDEQGEELSNWIRKLSQAYDGHAQKLFSSF
;
A
#
# COMPACT_ATOMS: atom_id res chain seq x y z
N MET A 1 -6.22 -27.79 11.92
CA MET A 1 -5.22 -26.75 11.57
C MET A 1 -5.88 -25.43 11.88
N ASN A 2 -5.39 -24.66 12.86
CA ASN A 2 -5.91 -23.30 13.05
C ASN A 2 -5.58 -22.53 11.77
N GLN A 3 -6.61 -22.18 11.00
CA GLN A 3 -6.41 -21.39 9.79
C GLN A 3 -5.92 -19.99 10.22
N VAL A 4 -4.86 -19.51 9.60
CA VAL A 4 -4.35 -18.14 9.77
C VAL A 4 -5.11 -17.20 8.83
N ILE A 5 -5.06 -15.89 9.10
CA ILE A 5 -5.66 -14.89 8.20
C ILE A 5 -4.97 -14.96 6.84
N LYS A 6 -5.75 -14.88 5.76
CA LYS A 6 -5.21 -14.80 4.40
C LYS A 6 -5.32 -13.38 3.87
N LEU A 7 -4.20 -12.76 3.55
CA LEU A 7 -4.11 -11.48 2.86
C LEU A 7 -4.01 -11.72 1.36
N TYR A 8 -5.05 -11.36 0.62
CA TYR A 8 -5.03 -11.37 -0.84
C TYR A 8 -4.30 -10.12 -1.36
N ASP A 9 -3.29 -10.34 -2.19
CA ASP A 9 -2.39 -9.29 -2.68
C ASP A 9 -2.13 -9.42 -4.19
N LEU A 10 -2.04 -8.28 -4.87
CA LEU A 10 -1.84 -8.24 -6.31
C LEU A 10 -0.41 -8.58 -6.67
N ALA A 11 -0.25 -9.61 -7.49
CA ALA A 11 1.03 -10.10 -7.99
C ALA A 11 0.96 -10.37 -9.50
N PRO A 12 2.12 -10.45 -10.20
CA PRO A 12 2.18 -10.84 -11.61
C PRO A 12 1.62 -12.23 -11.90
N SER A 13 1.76 -13.16 -10.95
CA SER A 13 1.31 -14.54 -11.06
C SER A 13 1.05 -15.12 -9.66
N SER A 14 0.39 -16.28 -9.61
CA SER A 14 0.11 -17.04 -8.37
C SER A 14 1.37 -17.60 -7.68
N THR A 15 2.53 -17.53 -8.32
CA THR A 15 3.82 -17.97 -7.75
C THR A 15 4.75 -16.79 -7.45
N SER A 16 4.34 -15.58 -7.81
CA SER A 16 5.18 -14.39 -7.63
C SER A 16 5.02 -13.82 -6.22
N THR A 17 6.15 -13.41 -5.64
CA THR A 17 6.21 -12.64 -4.40
C THR A 17 6.36 -11.13 -4.66
N ARG A 18 6.24 -10.69 -5.93
CA ARG A 18 6.27 -9.28 -6.32
C ARG A 18 4.91 -8.61 -6.10
N TYR A 19 4.56 -8.40 -4.84
CA TYR A 19 3.36 -7.67 -4.43
C TYR A 19 3.49 -6.17 -4.67
N TYR A 20 2.87 -5.65 -5.73
CA TYR A 20 3.04 -4.24 -6.09
C TYR A 20 1.93 -3.33 -5.53
N SER A 21 0.75 -3.83 -5.15
CA SER A 21 -0.37 -2.94 -4.82
C SER A 21 -0.08 -2.02 -3.61
N PRO A 22 -0.25 -0.69 -3.74
CA PRO A 22 0.05 0.23 -2.65
C PRO A 22 -0.94 0.07 -1.48
N THR A 23 -2.19 -0.32 -1.75
CA THR A 23 -3.21 -0.49 -0.72
C THR A 23 -2.99 -1.76 0.09
N THR A 24 -2.47 -2.83 -0.52
CA THR A 24 -2.18 -4.08 0.19
C THR A 24 -0.97 -3.94 1.09
N TRP A 25 0.03 -3.15 0.70
CA TRP A 25 1.13 -2.76 1.58
C TRP A 25 0.65 -2.04 2.85
N LYS A 26 -0.40 -1.20 2.79
CA LYS A 26 -0.99 -0.58 3.99
C LYS A 26 -1.46 -1.64 4.98
N THR A 27 -2.26 -2.59 4.49
CA THR A 27 -2.79 -3.69 5.31
C THR A 27 -1.70 -4.63 5.80
N ARG A 28 -0.72 -4.96 4.95
CA ARG A 28 0.44 -5.78 5.32
C ARG A 28 1.19 -5.17 6.50
N MET A 29 1.52 -3.88 6.41
CA MET A 29 2.22 -3.19 7.50
C MET A 29 1.34 -3.07 8.74
N GLY A 30 0.02 -2.88 8.59
CA GLY A 30 -0.92 -2.90 9.71
C GLY A 30 -0.99 -4.25 10.44
N LEU A 31 -1.04 -5.36 9.70
CA LEU A 31 -1.01 -6.72 10.27
C LEU A 31 0.28 -6.96 11.04
N LEU A 32 1.42 -6.61 10.46
CA LEU A 32 2.74 -6.71 11.09
C LEU A 32 2.83 -5.83 12.35
N HIS A 33 2.34 -4.59 12.28
CA HIS A 33 2.28 -3.66 13.42
C HIS A 33 1.45 -4.22 14.58
N LYS A 34 0.34 -4.89 14.27
CA LYS A 34 -0.51 -5.55 15.27
C LYS A 34 -0.01 -6.93 15.70
N ASN A 35 1.15 -7.37 15.19
CA ASN A 35 1.71 -8.70 15.40
C ASN A 35 0.71 -9.83 15.09
N VAL A 36 -0.03 -9.67 14.00
CA VAL A 36 -1.02 -10.64 13.52
C VAL A 36 -0.36 -11.57 12.53
N GLU A 37 -0.44 -12.88 12.76
CA GLU A 37 0.03 -13.87 11.79
C GLU A 37 -0.91 -13.94 10.58
N PHE A 38 -0.33 -13.95 9.38
CA PHE A 38 -1.08 -14.06 8.14
C PHE A 38 -0.29 -14.78 7.03
N GLU A 39 -1.01 -15.41 6.13
CA GLU A 39 -0.51 -15.93 4.86
C GLU A 39 -0.82 -14.92 3.75
N THR A 40 0.12 -14.68 2.82
CA THR A 40 -0.19 -13.87 1.63
C THR A 40 -0.60 -14.76 0.47
N ILE A 41 -1.78 -14.51 -0.09
CA ILE A 41 -2.30 -15.20 -1.27
C ILE A 41 -2.10 -14.29 -2.50
N PRO A 42 -1.19 -14.65 -3.42
CA PRO A 42 -0.98 -13.90 -4.66
C PRO A 42 -2.17 -14.07 -5.60
N ILE A 43 -2.68 -12.96 -6.12
CA ILE A 43 -3.74 -12.94 -7.12
C ILE A 43 -3.45 -11.93 -8.22
N ASN A 44 -3.99 -12.15 -9.42
CA ASN A 44 -3.93 -11.21 -10.54
C ASN A 44 -5.29 -10.50 -10.76
N PHE A 45 -5.37 -9.68 -11.82
CA PHE A 45 -6.57 -8.90 -12.13
C PHE A 45 -7.78 -9.74 -12.58
N LEU A 46 -7.59 -10.94 -13.14
CA LEU A 46 -8.67 -11.86 -13.47
C LEU A 46 -9.19 -12.55 -12.21
N ASP A 47 -8.29 -12.99 -11.31
CA ASP A 47 -8.66 -13.65 -10.05
C ASP A 47 -9.54 -12.75 -9.17
N LEU A 48 -9.27 -11.43 -9.18
CA LEU A 48 -10.08 -10.40 -8.51
C LEU A 48 -11.54 -10.40 -8.95
N ARG A 49 -11.82 -10.73 -10.21
CA ARG A 49 -13.17 -10.75 -10.80
C ARG A 49 -13.72 -12.17 -10.94
N GLY A 50 -12.89 -13.18 -10.75
CA GLY A 50 -13.23 -14.61 -10.80
C GLY A 50 -13.26 -15.23 -9.40
N GLU A 51 -12.17 -15.91 -9.03
CA GLU A 51 -12.10 -16.72 -7.80
C GLU A 51 -12.41 -15.90 -6.55
N LEU A 52 -11.76 -14.74 -6.36
CA LEU A 52 -11.93 -13.96 -5.14
C LEU A 52 -13.36 -13.41 -5.02
N ALA A 53 -13.93 -12.92 -6.12
CA ALA A 53 -15.31 -12.44 -6.16
C ALA A 53 -16.31 -13.55 -5.81
N THR A 54 -16.06 -14.76 -6.33
CA THR A 54 -16.89 -15.94 -6.06
C THR A 54 -16.79 -16.36 -4.59
N ARG A 55 -15.57 -16.49 -4.05
CA ARG A 55 -15.32 -16.94 -2.67
C ARG A 55 -15.81 -15.94 -1.63
N SER A 56 -15.69 -14.64 -1.91
CA SER A 56 -16.17 -13.59 -1.01
C SER A 56 -17.66 -13.29 -1.14
N HIS A 57 -18.34 -13.84 -2.16
CA HIS A 57 -19.70 -13.44 -2.56
C HIS A 57 -19.84 -11.93 -2.83
N GLN A 58 -18.77 -11.29 -3.30
CA GLN A 58 -18.71 -9.85 -3.59
C GLN A 58 -18.19 -9.63 -5.02
N PRO A 59 -19.06 -9.31 -6.01
CA PRO A 59 -18.65 -9.18 -7.40
C PRO A 59 -17.64 -8.06 -7.67
N ASN A 60 -17.64 -7.02 -6.82
CA ASN A 60 -16.78 -5.85 -6.94
C ASN A 60 -15.70 -5.79 -5.85
N ILE A 61 -15.31 -6.95 -5.29
CA ILE A 61 -14.24 -6.98 -4.29
C ILE A 61 -12.94 -6.38 -4.83
N THR A 62 -12.22 -5.70 -3.96
CA THR A 62 -10.92 -5.07 -4.23
C THR A 62 -9.88 -5.62 -3.27
N VAL A 63 -8.60 -5.44 -3.62
CA VAL A 63 -7.51 -5.68 -2.67
C VAL A 63 -7.08 -4.39 -1.97
N PRO A 64 -6.62 -4.49 -0.71
CA PRO A 64 -6.49 -5.70 0.09
C PRO A 64 -7.83 -6.29 0.50
N ALA A 65 -7.86 -7.62 0.54
CA ALA A 65 -8.93 -8.40 1.15
C ALA A 65 -8.30 -9.39 2.12
N LEU A 66 -8.92 -9.52 3.29
CA LEU A 66 -8.62 -10.52 4.30
C LEU A 66 -9.71 -11.58 4.29
N GLU A 67 -9.34 -12.84 4.23
CA GLU A 67 -10.21 -13.96 4.62
C GLU A 67 -9.82 -14.40 6.02
N LEU A 68 -10.77 -14.31 6.94
CA LEU A 68 -10.60 -14.71 8.33
C LEU A 68 -10.74 -16.23 8.49
N PRO A 69 -10.27 -16.80 9.62
CA PRO A 69 -10.35 -18.25 9.86
C PRO A 69 -11.78 -18.80 9.91
N ASP A 70 -12.78 -17.94 10.15
CA ASP A 70 -14.19 -18.28 10.13
C ASP A 70 -14.85 -18.14 8.74
N GLY A 71 -14.06 -17.85 7.70
CA GLY A 71 -14.50 -17.69 6.32
C GLY A 71 -15.06 -16.30 5.99
N ARG A 72 -15.15 -15.38 6.95
CA ARG A 72 -15.58 -14.00 6.66
C ARG A 72 -14.53 -13.24 5.87
N PHE A 73 -14.99 -12.34 5.00
CA PHE A 73 -14.13 -11.43 4.25
C PHE A 73 -14.21 -9.98 4.78
N ILE A 74 -13.05 -9.33 4.86
CA ILE A 74 -12.93 -7.89 5.11
C ILE A 74 -12.06 -7.29 4.01
N TYR A 75 -12.53 -6.26 3.33
CA TYR A 75 -11.80 -5.58 2.25
C TYR A 75 -11.95 -4.06 2.40
N ASP A 76 -11.18 -3.30 1.62
CA ASP A 76 -10.84 -1.88 1.83
C ASP A 76 -9.74 -1.70 2.89
N SER A 77 -8.60 -1.13 2.47
CA SER A 77 -7.42 -1.01 3.33
C SER A 77 -7.64 -0.14 4.57
N PHE A 78 -8.51 0.87 4.48
CA PHE A 78 -8.78 1.77 5.61
C PHE A 78 -9.73 1.09 6.59
N ARG A 79 -10.79 0.44 6.09
CA ARG A 79 -11.69 -0.39 6.90
C ARG A 79 -10.95 -1.52 7.61
N ILE A 80 -9.99 -2.16 6.93
CA ILE A 80 -9.14 -3.19 7.53
C ILE A 80 -8.30 -2.59 8.67
N ALA A 81 -7.73 -1.39 8.51
CA ALA A 81 -6.97 -0.74 9.57
C ALA A 81 -7.84 -0.44 10.80
N GLU A 82 -9.09 -0.01 10.60
CA GLU A 82 -10.04 0.18 11.71
C GLU A 82 -10.41 -1.13 12.38
N TRP A 83 -10.66 -2.18 11.61
CA TRP A 83 -10.92 -3.52 12.16
C TRP A 83 -9.72 -4.05 12.96
N LEU A 84 -8.50 -3.84 12.48
CA LEU A 84 -7.27 -4.21 13.18
C LEU A 84 -7.12 -3.45 14.51
N GLU A 85 -7.43 -2.16 14.51
CA GLU A 85 -7.41 -1.32 15.71
C GLU A 85 -8.37 -1.82 16.80
N GLU A 86 -9.56 -2.26 16.39
CA GLU A 86 -10.59 -2.77 17.31
C GLU A 86 -10.33 -4.22 17.75
N SER A 87 -9.84 -5.08 16.84
CA SER A 87 -9.74 -6.52 17.06
C SER A 87 -8.46 -6.94 17.79
N TYR A 88 -7.42 -6.11 17.74
CA TYR A 88 -6.13 -6.37 18.38
C TYR A 88 -5.75 -5.21 19.33
N PRO A 89 -6.52 -5.01 20.41
CA PRO A 89 -6.40 -3.81 21.21
C PRO A 89 -5.18 -3.80 22.16
N ASP A 90 -4.57 -4.98 22.38
CA ASP A 90 -3.36 -5.13 23.20
C ASP A 90 -2.06 -4.81 22.44
N ALA A 91 -2.11 -4.74 21.10
CA ALA A 91 -0.99 -4.29 20.29
C ALA A 91 -1.00 -2.76 20.12
N PRO A 92 0.15 -2.14 19.80
CA PRO A 92 0.24 -0.69 19.63
C PRO A 92 -0.83 -0.13 18.69
N SER A 93 -1.32 1.08 18.98
CA SER A 93 -2.34 1.72 18.14
C SER A 93 -1.79 2.15 16.78
N LEU A 94 -2.58 1.88 15.74
CA LEU A 94 -2.30 2.35 14.38
C LEU A 94 -2.49 3.87 14.25
N PHE A 95 -3.18 4.52 15.19
CA PHE A 95 -3.66 5.89 15.01
C PHE A 95 -3.10 6.88 16.04
N THR A 96 -2.53 6.46 17.17
CA THR A 96 -1.97 7.41 18.15
C THR A 96 -0.53 7.81 17.85
N GLY A 97 0.29 6.89 17.32
CA GLY A 97 1.72 7.13 17.07
C GLY A 97 2.58 7.22 18.33
N ASP A 98 2.05 6.87 19.50
CA ASP A 98 2.77 6.86 20.79
C ASP A 98 3.41 5.51 21.13
N GLY A 99 2.98 4.43 20.46
CA GLY A 99 3.48 3.06 20.68
C GLY A 99 2.72 2.30 21.77
N GLU A 100 1.74 2.94 22.39
CA GLU A 100 0.94 2.33 23.45
C GLU A 100 -0.18 1.45 22.88
N PRO A 101 -0.65 0.43 23.62
CA PRO A 101 -1.75 -0.42 23.20
C PRO A 101 -3.02 0.37 22.87
N SER A 102 -3.75 -0.05 21.83
CA SER A 102 -5.01 0.62 21.44
C SER A 102 -6.06 0.71 22.55
N ARG A 103 -6.13 -0.27 23.47
CA ARG A 103 -7.05 -0.21 24.62
C ARG A 103 -6.75 0.94 25.59
N GLU A 104 -5.54 1.49 25.55
CA GLU A 104 -5.10 2.61 26.39
C GLU A 104 -5.18 3.95 25.64
N ALA A 105 -5.51 3.91 24.35
CA ALA A 105 -5.58 5.08 23.50
C ALA A 105 -6.73 6.01 23.89
N ARG A 106 -6.44 7.30 23.97
CA ARG A 106 -7.45 8.33 24.17
C ARG A 106 -8.28 8.52 22.88
N PRO A 107 -9.62 8.55 22.95
CA PRO A 107 -10.48 8.68 21.76
C PRO A 107 -10.15 9.89 20.89
N GLU A 108 -9.79 11.02 21.50
CA GLU A 108 -9.37 12.25 20.81
C GLU A 108 -8.07 12.09 20.00
N HIS A 109 -7.09 11.33 20.52
CA HIS A 109 -5.85 11.04 19.79
C HIS A 109 -6.13 10.09 18.62
N VAL A 110 -6.93 9.04 18.86
CA VAL A 110 -7.36 8.12 17.79
C VAL A 110 -8.09 8.88 16.69
N THR A 111 -9.03 9.76 17.04
CA THR A 111 -9.79 10.58 16.07
C THR A 111 -8.87 11.48 15.25
N THR A 112 -7.93 12.15 15.90
CA THR A 112 -6.95 13.02 15.24
C THR A 112 -6.08 12.23 14.27
N GLY A 113 -5.53 11.10 14.72
CA GLY A 113 -4.69 10.26 13.89
C GLY A 113 -5.42 9.58 12.74
N LYS A 114 -6.64 9.09 12.97
CA LYS A 114 -7.53 8.57 11.91
C LYS A 114 -7.83 9.63 10.87
N THR A 115 -8.13 10.86 11.29
CA THR A 115 -8.40 11.97 10.38
C THR A 115 -7.17 12.30 9.54
N TYR A 116 -5.99 12.36 10.16
CA TYR A 116 -4.74 12.59 9.44
C TYR A 116 -4.45 11.46 8.43
N ALA A 117 -4.58 10.21 8.85
CA ALA A 117 -4.45 9.05 7.97
C ALA A 117 -5.43 9.14 6.79
N ARG A 118 -6.69 9.49 7.04
CA ARG A 118 -7.70 9.57 5.99
C ARG A 118 -7.44 10.70 4.99
N LEU A 119 -6.96 11.85 5.45
CA LEU A 119 -6.54 12.95 4.59
C LEU A 119 -5.43 12.50 3.63
N ILE A 120 -4.40 11.84 4.16
CA ILE A 120 -3.29 11.34 3.34
C ILE A 120 -3.74 10.21 2.40
N ASP A 121 -4.62 9.31 2.86
CA ASP A 121 -5.19 8.21 2.08
C ASP A 121 -5.96 8.71 0.85
N LEU A 122 -6.79 9.74 1.02
CA LEU A 122 -7.58 10.35 -0.05
C LEU A 122 -6.75 11.26 -0.98
N GLY A 123 -5.62 11.79 -0.48
CA GLY A 123 -4.67 12.58 -1.24
C GLY A 123 -3.56 11.74 -1.86
N LEU A 124 -2.34 11.80 -1.28
CA LEU A 124 -1.14 11.10 -1.78
C LEU A 124 -1.30 9.57 -1.86
N GLY A 125 -2.15 9.01 -1.00
CA GLY A 125 -2.49 7.60 -0.99
C GLY A 125 -3.40 7.17 -2.15
N ALA A 126 -4.09 8.09 -2.82
CA ALA A 126 -4.99 7.79 -3.91
C ALA A 126 -4.23 7.51 -5.22
N SER A 127 -4.82 6.69 -6.08
CA SER A 127 -4.30 6.39 -7.43
C SER A 127 -5.08 7.10 -8.53
N LYS A 128 -5.81 8.16 -8.17
CA LYS A 128 -6.57 9.01 -9.09
C LYS A 128 -5.64 10.11 -9.63
N SER A 129 -5.53 10.23 -10.96
CA SER A 129 -4.60 11.11 -11.66
C SER A 129 -4.74 12.60 -11.29
N GLU A 130 -5.92 13.00 -10.81
CA GLU A 130 -6.21 14.35 -10.31
C GLU A 130 -5.43 14.69 -9.05
N TRP A 131 -5.15 13.68 -8.21
CA TRP A 131 -4.55 13.85 -6.88
C TRP A 131 -3.11 13.33 -6.81
N ALA A 132 -2.77 12.31 -7.60
CA ALA A 132 -1.43 11.75 -7.60
C ALA A 132 -1.05 11.10 -8.94
N VAL A 133 0.23 11.25 -9.33
CA VAL A 133 0.77 10.79 -10.61
C VAL A 133 1.29 9.35 -10.60
N TRP A 134 1.20 8.67 -9.46
CA TRP A 134 1.91 7.42 -9.21
C TRP A 134 1.49 6.28 -10.12
N TYR A 135 0.17 6.11 -10.33
CA TYR A 135 -0.34 5.06 -11.20
C TYR A 135 0.14 5.32 -12.63
N ASP A 136 -0.09 6.53 -13.12
CA ASP A 136 0.27 6.98 -14.46
C ASP A 136 1.77 6.83 -14.76
N LEU A 137 2.62 7.29 -13.84
CA LEU A 137 4.07 7.25 -13.99
C LEU A 137 4.64 5.82 -14.06
N PHE A 138 4.09 4.92 -13.26
CA PHE A 138 4.57 3.53 -13.17
C PHE A 138 3.73 2.54 -13.99
N PHE A 139 2.72 3.01 -14.72
CA PHE A 139 1.88 2.15 -15.57
C PHE A 139 2.70 1.36 -16.58
N PRO A 140 3.72 1.91 -17.27
CA PRO A 140 4.55 1.13 -18.20
C PRO A 140 5.28 -0.04 -17.52
N GLN A 141 5.80 0.15 -16.30
CA GLN A 141 6.46 -0.91 -15.54
C GLN A 141 5.47 -1.94 -15.02
N LEU A 142 4.26 -1.50 -14.63
CA LEU A 142 3.17 -2.39 -14.27
C LEU A 142 2.72 -3.23 -15.48
N ASP A 143 2.58 -2.64 -16.67
CA ASP A 143 2.22 -3.36 -17.91
C ASP A 143 3.19 -4.49 -18.24
N GLN A 144 4.49 -4.28 -18.02
CA GLN A 144 5.51 -5.31 -18.21
C GLN A 144 5.36 -6.51 -17.26
N GLN A 145 4.67 -6.34 -16.13
CA GLN A 145 4.37 -7.44 -15.20
C GLN A 145 3.18 -8.29 -15.65
N ILE A 146 2.43 -7.85 -16.67
CA ILE A 146 1.21 -8.51 -17.10
C ILE A 146 1.52 -9.53 -18.20
N ILE A 147 1.61 -10.78 -17.76
CA ILE A 147 1.99 -11.94 -18.58
C ILE A 147 0.75 -12.79 -18.87
N GLY A 148 0.65 -13.33 -20.08
CA GLY A 148 -0.46 -14.17 -20.53
C GLY A 148 -1.49 -13.41 -21.36
N GLU A 149 -1.99 -14.06 -22.40
CA GLU A 149 -2.84 -13.43 -23.43
C GLU A 149 -4.14 -12.88 -22.86
N GLU A 150 -4.87 -13.69 -22.08
CA GLU A 150 -6.17 -13.31 -21.50
C GLU A 150 -6.03 -12.16 -20.48
N LEU A 151 -5.08 -12.27 -19.56
CA LEU A 151 -4.83 -11.25 -18.55
C LEU A 151 -4.39 -9.94 -19.22
N ARG A 152 -3.54 -10.00 -20.25
CA ARG A 152 -3.11 -8.81 -21.00
C ARG A 152 -4.27 -8.18 -21.76
N ALA A 153 -5.12 -8.97 -22.41
CA ALA A 153 -6.32 -8.49 -23.08
C ALA A 153 -7.24 -7.74 -22.11
N TYR A 154 -7.51 -8.30 -20.93
CA TYR A 154 -8.28 -7.62 -19.88
C TYR A 154 -7.59 -6.36 -19.34
N PHE A 155 -6.30 -6.45 -18.99
CA PHE A 155 -5.55 -5.37 -18.37
C PHE A 155 -5.50 -4.11 -19.25
N THR A 156 -5.36 -4.30 -20.56
CA THR A 156 -5.25 -3.23 -21.56
C THR A 156 -6.60 -2.78 -22.14
N SER A 157 -7.70 -3.45 -21.78
CA SER A 157 -9.02 -3.20 -22.33
C SER A 157 -9.63 -1.87 -21.90
N ASP A 158 -10.47 -1.32 -22.76
CA ASP A 158 -11.33 -0.16 -22.45
C ASP A 158 -12.38 -0.49 -21.36
N LEU A 159 -12.72 -1.76 -21.16
CA LEU A 159 -13.57 -2.19 -20.05
C LEU A 159 -12.93 -1.86 -18.70
N ARG A 160 -11.62 -2.04 -18.59
CA ARG A 160 -10.86 -1.77 -17.36
C ARG A 160 -10.39 -0.32 -17.27
N LEU A 161 -9.84 0.21 -18.36
CA LEU A 161 -9.14 1.50 -18.38
C LEU A 161 -10.02 2.67 -18.85
N GLY A 162 -11.24 2.39 -19.31
CA GLY A 162 -12.09 3.35 -19.99
C GLY A 162 -11.65 3.59 -21.44
N PRO A 163 -12.44 4.35 -22.22
CA PRO A 163 -12.21 4.54 -23.66
C PRO A 163 -10.82 5.09 -23.99
N GLN A 164 -10.05 4.33 -24.78
CA GLN A 164 -8.67 4.63 -25.17
C GLN A 164 -7.72 4.79 -23.98
N GLY A 165 -8.04 4.21 -22.82
CA GLY A 165 -7.30 4.43 -21.57
C GLY A 165 -5.85 3.96 -21.66
N TYR A 166 -5.59 2.81 -22.31
CA TYR A 166 -4.23 2.29 -22.50
C TYR A 166 -3.34 3.24 -23.30
N GLN A 167 -3.85 3.74 -24.44
CA GLN A 167 -3.11 4.69 -25.29
C GLN A 167 -2.87 6.01 -24.56
N LYS A 168 -3.87 6.52 -23.84
CA LYS A 168 -3.75 7.75 -23.05
C LYS A 168 -2.64 7.63 -21.99
N LEU A 169 -2.60 6.53 -21.24
CA LEU A 169 -1.58 6.30 -20.21
C LEU A 169 -0.17 6.25 -20.80
N LEU A 170 0.02 5.62 -21.95
CA LEU A 170 1.32 5.54 -22.61
C LEU A 170 1.75 6.85 -23.29
N ALA A 171 0.82 7.76 -23.58
CA ALA A 171 1.09 9.03 -24.22
C ALA A 171 1.47 10.15 -23.23
N LEU A 172 1.42 9.90 -21.92
CA LEU A 172 1.72 10.91 -20.90
C LEU A 172 3.19 11.31 -20.91
N ASP A 173 3.45 12.60 -20.65
CA ASP A 173 4.82 13.11 -20.52
C ASP A 173 5.47 12.57 -19.24
N ARG A 174 6.37 11.62 -19.43
CA ARG A 174 7.07 10.96 -18.33
C ARG A 174 7.94 11.91 -17.52
N GLN A 175 8.59 12.91 -18.15
CA GLN A 175 9.44 13.85 -17.43
C GLN A 175 8.60 14.76 -16.54
N GLU A 176 7.47 15.24 -17.04
CA GLU A 176 6.53 16.02 -16.23
C GLU A 176 5.95 15.19 -15.07
N MET A 177 5.62 13.91 -15.30
CA MET A 177 5.16 13.02 -14.24
C MET A 177 6.22 12.81 -13.15
N ILE A 178 7.49 12.63 -13.50
CA ILE A 178 8.59 12.54 -12.52
C ILE A 178 8.69 13.84 -11.72
N ARG A 179 8.65 14.99 -12.40
CA ARG A 179 8.71 16.31 -11.75
C ARG A 179 7.57 16.48 -10.73
N ARG A 180 6.34 16.13 -11.12
CA ARG A 180 5.16 16.15 -10.22
C ARG A 180 5.32 15.14 -9.07
N ALA A 181 5.82 13.95 -9.34
CA ALA A 181 6.06 12.94 -8.31
C ALA A 181 7.02 13.48 -7.24
N LYS A 182 8.13 14.10 -7.64
CA LYS A 182 9.07 14.75 -6.70
C LYS A 182 8.41 15.87 -5.91
N MET A 183 7.56 16.69 -6.54
CA MET A 183 6.78 17.73 -5.84
C MET A 183 5.83 17.15 -4.79
N ASN A 184 5.16 16.02 -5.08
CA ASN A 184 4.28 15.33 -4.13
C ASN A 184 5.03 14.83 -2.89
N ILE A 185 6.35 14.61 -2.99
CA ILE A 185 7.20 14.16 -1.88
C ILE A 185 7.75 15.31 -1.04
N GLN A 186 7.91 16.51 -1.59
CA GLN A 186 8.53 17.64 -0.86
C GLN A 186 7.86 17.93 0.51
N PRO A 187 6.51 17.99 0.63
CA PRO A 187 5.89 18.20 1.94
C PRO A 187 6.24 17.10 2.97
N LEU A 188 6.45 15.87 2.52
CA LEU A 188 6.84 14.76 3.39
C LEU A 188 8.26 14.95 3.92
N VAL A 189 9.19 15.42 3.07
CA VAL A 189 10.56 15.73 3.47
C VAL A 189 10.57 16.85 4.52
N GLU A 190 9.82 17.93 4.29
CA GLU A 190 9.75 19.05 5.23
C GLU A 190 9.19 18.62 6.60
N VAL A 191 8.11 17.83 6.62
CA VAL A 191 7.54 17.31 7.88
C VAL A 191 8.54 16.45 8.64
N LEU A 192 9.29 15.57 7.96
CA LEU A 192 10.30 14.73 8.61
C LEU A 192 11.51 15.55 9.09
N ARG A 193 11.85 16.64 8.41
CA ARG A 193 12.91 17.57 8.83
C ARG A 193 12.55 18.32 10.11
N GLU A 194 11.31 18.75 10.25
CA GLU A 194 10.80 19.37 11.48
C GLU A 194 10.74 18.38 12.66
N ARG A 195 10.72 17.07 12.37
CA ARG A 195 10.55 16.00 13.36
C ARG A 195 11.63 14.92 13.18
N PRO A 196 12.91 15.25 13.39
CA PRO A 196 14.01 14.34 13.11
C PRO A 196 13.85 13.03 13.88
N ASN A 197 14.12 11.91 13.20
CA ASN A 197 14.01 10.54 13.70
C ASN A 197 12.59 10.06 14.06
N GLN A 198 11.55 10.88 13.90
CA GLN A 198 10.17 10.46 14.13
C GLN A 198 9.55 9.81 12.88
N TYR A 199 8.29 9.45 13.01
CA TYR A 199 7.39 8.98 11.96
C TYR A 199 6.33 10.05 11.69
N PHE A 200 5.55 9.91 10.62
CA PHE A 200 4.46 10.83 10.35
C PHE A 200 3.38 10.75 11.44
N GLN A 201 3.07 9.54 11.92
CA GLN A 201 2.07 9.35 12.98
C GLN A 201 2.53 9.90 14.34
N GLY A 202 3.83 9.83 14.66
CA GLY A 202 4.38 10.23 15.95
C GLY A 202 5.76 9.65 16.23
N THR A 203 6.03 9.30 17.50
CA THR A 203 7.30 8.66 17.91
C THR A 203 7.39 7.21 17.44
N HIS A 204 6.27 6.57 17.15
CA HIS A 204 6.14 5.23 16.57
C HIS A 204 5.37 5.28 15.24
N PRO A 205 5.60 4.32 14.33
CA PRO A 205 4.91 4.31 13.04
C PRO A 205 3.44 3.95 13.21
N GLY A 206 2.58 4.50 12.34
CA GLY A 206 1.17 4.15 12.31
C GLY A 206 0.57 4.19 10.90
N GLN A 207 -0.75 4.32 10.82
CA GLN A 207 -1.49 4.21 9.57
C GLN A 207 -1.07 5.28 8.55
N VAL A 208 -0.76 6.51 9.00
CA VAL A 208 -0.25 7.55 8.10
C VAL A 208 1.05 7.08 7.43
N ASP A 209 1.97 6.53 8.22
CA ASP A 209 3.24 6.01 7.70
C ASP A 209 3.00 4.87 6.71
N TYR A 210 2.07 3.95 7.00
CA TYR A 210 1.81 2.81 6.12
C TYR A 210 1.12 3.20 4.81
N ILE A 211 0.33 4.29 4.80
CA ILE A 211 -0.22 4.85 3.58
C ILE A 211 0.88 5.40 2.68
N VAL A 212 1.79 6.19 3.23
CA VAL A 212 2.93 6.75 2.48
C VAL A 212 3.88 5.63 2.05
N PHE A 213 4.16 4.69 2.95
CA PHE A 213 5.10 3.60 2.71
C PHE A 213 4.57 2.61 1.69
N GLY A 214 3.26 2.34 1.69
CA GLY A 214 2.64 1.53 0.64
C GLY A 214 2.80 2.15 -0.74
N ARG A 215 2.84 3.48 -0.83
CA ARG A 215 3.14 4.17 -2.09
C ARG A 215 4.60 4.03 -2.50
N TYR A 216 5.53 4.22 -1.57
CA TYR A 216 6.95 3.94 -1.79
C TYR A 216 7.16 2.50 -2.25
N ALA A 217 6.55 1.53 -1.57
CA ALA A 217 6.65 0.11 -1.88
C ALA A 217 6.11 -0.21 -3.28
N TYR A 218 4.96 0.34 -3.69
CA TYR A 218 4.46 0.22 -5.07
C TYR A 218 5.51 0.68 -6.09
N CYS A 219 6.12 1.84 -5.86
CA CYS A 219 7.18 2.36 -6.72
C CYS A 219 8.37 1.39 -6.72
N ARG A 220 8.85 0.99 -5.54
CA ARG A 220 10.03 0.16 -5.33
C ARG A 220 9.90 -1.24 -5.94
N MET A 221 8.70 -1.81 -5.92
CA MET A 221 8.39 -3.13 -6.48
C MET A 221 8.31 -3.10 -8.02
N LEU A 222 8.04 -1.93 -8.62
CA LEU A 222 7.91 -1.78 -10.07
C LEU A 222 9.17 -1.23 -10.75
N ASP A 223 9.81 -0.22 -10.16
CA ASP A 223 11.01 0.42 -10.72
C ASP A 223 11.95 0.90 -9.59
N PRO A 224 12.90 0.08 -9.14
CA PRO A 224 13.81 0.47 -8.05
C PRO A 224 14.72 1.64 -8.42
N VAL A 225 15.10 1.78 -9.70
CA VAL A 225 15.99 2.85 -10.15
C VAL A 225 15.25 4.19 -10.09
N LEU A 226 14.04 4.25 -10.66
CA LEU A 226 13.24 5.46 -10.62
C LEU A 226 12.79 5.80 -9.19
N THR A 227 12.49 4.78 -8.39
CA THR A 227 12.10 4.99 -6.98
C THR A 227 13.21 5.67 -6.21
N LYS A 228 14.46 5.23 -6.40
CA LYS A 228 15.62 5.86 -5.77
C LYS A 228 15.71 7.34 -6.10
N GLU A 229 15.51 7.69 -7.37
CA GLU A 229 15.53 9.07 -7.84
C GLU A 229 14.40 9.92 -7.22
N ILE A 230 13.19 9.39 -7.12
CA ILE A 230 11.99 10.13 -6.66
C ILE A 230 11.85 10.18 -5.15
N TRP A 231 12.38 9.19 -4.43
CA TRP A 231 12.19 9.03 -2.99
C TRP A 231 13.52 9.12 -2.24
N ASP A 232 14.38 8.12 -2.40
CA ASP A 232 15.58 7.96 -1.58
C ASP A 232 16.56 9.15 -1.71
N GLU A 233 16.65 9.76 -2.89
CA GLU A 233 17.57 10.87 -3.17
C GLU A 233 16.99 12.26 -2.87
N GLN A 234 15.78 12.36 -2.29
CA GLN A 234 15.14 13.65 -2.00
C GLN A 234 15.53 14.25 -0.63
N GLY A 235 16.18 13.49 0.25
CA GLY A 235 16.64 13.97 1.56
C GLY A 235 17.05 12.84 2.51
N GLU A 236 17.97 13.13 3.42
CA GLU A 236 18.44 12.16 4.42
C GLU A 236 17.31 11.75 5.38
N GLU A 237 16.39 12.66 5.69
CA GLU A 237 15.27 12.44 6.60
C GLU A 237 14.29 11.41 6.02
N LEU A 238 13.96 11.57 4.73
CA LEU A 238 13.07 10.64 4.03
C LEU A 238 13.72 9.28 3.80
N SER A 239 14.99 9.24 3.36
CA SER A 239 15.71 7.97 3.19
C SER A 239 15.88 7.22 4.52
N ASN A 240 16.10 7.94 5.63
CA ASN A 240 16.11 7.34 6.97
C ASN A 240 14.73 6.78 7.36
N TRP A 241 13.65 7.52 7.10
CA TRP A 241 12.29 7.03 7.34
C TRP A 241 11.96 5.77 6.51
N ILE A 242 12.32 5.76 5.22
CA ILE A 242 12.19 4.59 4.33
C ILE A 242 12.94 3.39 4.89
N ARG A 243 14.20 3.59 5.29
CA ARG A 243 15.06 2.53 5.85
C ARG A 243 14.48 1.96 7.14
N LYS A 244 14.02 2.80 8.07
CA LYS A 244 13.38 2.36 9.32
C LYS A 244 12.19 1.44 9.04
N LEU A 245 11.27 1.84 8.17
CA LEU A 245 10.09 1.03 7.85
C LEU A 245 10.42 -0.22 7.03
N SER A 246 11.42 -0.15 6.16
CA SER A 246 11.87 -1.32 5.38
C SER A 246 12.47 -2.41 6.28
N GLN A 247 13.17 -2.00 7.35
CA GLN A 247 13.82 -2.87 8.35
C GLN A 247 12.89 -3.26 9.51
N ALA A 248 11.76 -2.58 9.68
CA ALA A 248 10.77 -2.91 10.70
C ALA A 248 10.21 -4.32 10.50
N TYR A 249 9.69 -4.90 11.59
CA TYR A 249 9.02 -6.21 11.57
C TYR A 249 9.91 -7.30 10.96
N ASP A 250 11.10 -7.47 11.53
CA ASP A 250 12.13 -8.41 11.07
C ASP A 250 12.53 -8.24 9.60
N GLY A 251 12.49 -6.99 9.11
CA GLY A 251 12.82 -6.65 7.73
C GLY A 251 11.86 -7.26 6.70
N HIS A 252 10.58 -7.45 7.05
CA HIS A 252 9.59 -8.07 6.16
C HIS A 252 9.56 -7.41 4.77
N ALA A 253 9.49 -6.07 4.74
CA ALA A 253 9.48 -5.32 3.49
C ALA A 253 10.81 -5.43 2.74
N GLN A 254 11.94 -5.30 3.44
CA GLN A 254 13.27 -5.45 2.86
C GLN A 254 13.47 -6.81 2.18
N LYS A 255 13.03 -7.91 2.80
CA LYS A 255 13.10 -9.26 2.22
C LYS A 255 12.34 -9.35 0.90
N LEU A 256 11.13 -8.78 0.83
CA LEU A 256 10.35 -8.73 -0.41
C LEU A 256 11.03 -7.87 -1.48
N PHE A 257 11.58 -6.71 -1.11
CA PHE A 257 12.31 -5.83 -2.05
C PHE A 257 13.60 -6.43 -2.62
N SER A 258 14.18 -7.43 -1.94
CA SER A 258 15.39 -8.15 -2.35
C SER A 258 15.10 -9.46 -3.09
N SER A 259 13.83 -9.83 -3.26
CA SER A 259 13.45 -11.13 -3.85
C SER A 259 13.48 -11.16 -5.38
N PHE A 260 13.87 -10.06 -6.04
CA PHE A 260 13.85 -9.92 -7.50
C PHE A 260 14.70 -8.76 -8.01
#